data_AF-A0A7R9BHL1-F1
#
_entry.id   AF-A0A7R9BHL1-F1
#
_cell.length_a   1.000
_cell.length_b   1.000
_cell.length_c   1.000
_cell.angle_alpha   90.00
_cell.angle_beta   90.00
_cell.angle_gamma   90.00
#
_symmetry.space_group_name_H-M   'P 1'
#
loop_
_entity.id
_entity.type
_entity.pdbx_description
1 polymer ?
#
loop_
_entity_poly.entity_id
_entity_poly.type
_entity_poly.pdbx_seq_one_letter_code
_entity_poly.pdbx_strand_id
1 'polypeptide(L)'
;MTINPPLSEGKHSKQNRSETSQGKSGGCFPGSSHVTTPTGHKALTDLAIGDRVLTMQSSGKLGFSPVLMFLDINPDSPRTFIELVTGSGRKLTLTPSHLIYVVSDTNDPDIVKRGFFHTRVPVNKNTENEVDDPDQHPKNPKFGKSEEEHRSAQAIFARDVRPGMEILSATDEKSGMNVETVASAKPVLATGFYAPLTADGTRVDIRSTKKAKRKFGFNSNSRKTHKTRNEEEPRQHTEPSERKQHPPPALQLR
;
A
#
# COMPACT_ATOMS: atom_id res chain seq x y z
N MET A 1 -20.01 -19.63 -66.62
CA MET A 1 -20.02 -20.35 -65.33
C MET A 1 -18.75 -19.97 -64.60
N THR A 2 -18.83 -19.04 -63.65
CA THR A 2 -17.70 -18.61 -62.83
C THR A 2 -18.11 -18.83 -61.38
N ILE A 3 -17.47 -19.80 -60.74
CA ILE A 3 -17.82 -20.30 -59.41
C ILE A 3 -16.90 -19.57 -58.43
N ASN A 4 -17.47 -18.77 -57.53
CA ASN A 4 -16.73 -18.10 -56.46
C ASN A 4 -16.31 -19.13 -55.38
N PRO A 5 -15.05 -19.13 -54.91
CA PRO A 5 -14.63 -20.00 -53.80
C PRO A 5 -15.11 -19.47 -52.44
N PRO A 6 -15.30 -20.36 -51.44
CA PRO A 6 -15.91 -20.00 -50.16
C PRO A 6 -14.91 -19.36 -49.18
N LEU A 7 -15.43 -18.39 -48.40
CA LEU A 7 -14.79 -17.82 -47.20
C LEU A 7 -14.58 -18.93 -46.15
N SER A 8 -13.33 -19.21 -45.77
CA SER A 8 -13.01 -20.09 -44.63
C SER A 8 -12.35 -19.32 -43.48
N GLU A 9 -13.17 -19.14 -42.46
CA GLU A 9 -12.92 -19.16 -41.01
C GLU A 9 -11.54 -18.74 -40.49
N GLY A 10 -11.53 -17.56 -39.87
CA GLY A 10 -10.43 -17.06 -39.06
C GLY A 10 -10.20 -17.90 -37.80
N LYS A 11 -8.98 -18.44 -37.68
CA LYS A 11 -8.46 -19.06 -36.46
C LYS A 11 -8.51 -18.03 -35.32
N HIS A 12 -9.32 -18.29 -34.29
CA HIS A 12 -9.21 -17.61 -33.00
C HIS A 12 -7.89 -18.01 -32.32
N SER A 13 -6.81 -17.33 -32.69
CA SER A 13 -5.64 -17.21 -31.82
C SER A 13 -6.12 -16.48 -30.57
N LYS A 14 -6.15 -17.20 -29.44
CA LYS A 14 -6.24 -16.60 -28.10
C LYS A 14 -5.03 -15.68 -27.97
N GLN A 15 -5.19 -14.42 -28.35
CA GLN A 15 -4.26 -13.37 -27.98
C GLN A 15 -4.26 -13.33 -26.46
N ASN A 16 -3.14 -13.75 -25.87
CA ASN A 16 -2.78 -13.33 -24.53
C ASN A 16 -2.95 -11.82 -24.53
N ARG A 17 -3.97 -11.35 -23.81
CA ARG A 17 -4.18 -9.95 -23.52
C ARG A 17 -3.02 -9.57 -22.61
N SER A 18 -1.89 -9.21 -23.21
CA SER A 18 -0.93 -8.34 -22.57
C SER A 18 -1.75 -7.12 -22.21
N GLU A 19 -2.13 -7.01 -20.94
CA GLU A 19 -2.74 -5.83 -20.38
C GLU A 19 -1.73 -4.70 -20.60
N THR A 20 -1.84 -4.03 -21.73
CA THR A 20 -1.16 -2.78 -21.98
C THR A 20 -1.80 -1.80 -21.02
N SER A 21 -1.16 -1.65 -19.86
CA SER A 21 -1.33 -0.56 -18.90
C SER A 21 -0.86 0.76 -19.53
N GLN A 22 -1.36 1.08 -20.72
CA GLN A 22 -1.04 2.27 -21.52
C GLN A 22 -2.17 3.31 -21.50
N GLY A 23 -3.15 3.16 -20.59
CA GLY A 23 -4.25 4.12 -20.40
C GLY A 23 -4.55 4.51 -18.95
N LYS A 24 -3.85 3.95 -17.95
CA LYS A 24 -4.02 4.30 -16.53
C LYS A 24 -2.76 5.01 -16.05
N SER A 25 -2.72 6.32 -16.25
CA SER A 25 -1.59 7.19 -15.92
C SER A 25 -1.37 7.41 -14.41
N GLY A 26 -2.30 6.98 -13.56
CA GLY A 26 -2.14 6.98 -12.10
C GLY A 26 -1.70 5.59 -11.65
N GLY A 27 -0.41 5.40 -11.36
CA GLY A 27 0.08 4.13 -10.83
C GLY A 27 -0.69 3.66 -9.58
N CYS A 28 -0.48 2.42 -9.16
CA CYS A 28 -1.25 1.80 -8.07
C CYS A 28 -0.38 1.45 -6.86
N PHE A 29 -1.05 1.16 -5.75
CA PHE A 29 -0.46 0.70 -4.49
C PHE A 29 -1.02 -0.66 -4.08
N PRO A 30 -0.26 -1.51 -3.37
CA PRO A 30 -0.76 -2.79 -2.91
C PRO A 30 -1.82 -2.62 -1.81
N GLY A 31 -2.74 -3.56 -1.69
CA GLY A 31 -3.83 -3.47 -0.70
C GLY A 31 -3.35 -3.34 0.75
N SER A 32 -2.18 -3.90 1.06
CA SER A 32 -1.56 -3.81 2.39
C SER A 32 -0.91 -2.45 2.69
N SER A 33 -0.81 -1.55 1.71
CA SER A 33 -0.36 -0.17 1.98
C SER A 33 -1.43 0.57 2.78
N HIS A 34 -1.00 1.55 3.57
CA HIS A 34 -1.85 2.31 4.47
C HIS A 34 -1.83 3.78 4.09
N VAL A 35 -2.99 4.42 4.22
CA VAL A 35 -3.15 5.86 4.18
C VAL A 35 -3.20 6.42 5.60
N THR A 36 -2.85 7.69 5.76
CA THR A 36 -3.07 8.43 7.00
C THR A 36 -4.45 9.09 6.97
N THR A 37 -5.28 8.84 7.98
CA THR A 37 -6.61 9.45 8.17
C THR A 37 -6.62 10.28 9.46
N PRO A 38 -7.65 11.12 9.71
CA PRO A 38 -7.75 11.88 10.96
C PRO A 38 -7.77 11.02 12.24
N THR A 39 -8.15 9.75 12.12
CA THR A 39 -8.28 8.81 13.25
C THR A 39 -7.14 7.80 13.33
N GLY A 40 -6.16 7.87 12.44
CA GLY A 40 -5.00 6.98 12.40
C GLY A 40 -4.73 6.40 11.02
N HIS A 41 -3.99 5.30 10.96
CA HIS A 41 -3.70 4.64 9.69
C HIS A 41 -4.82 3.68 9.30
N LYS A 42 -5.17 3.66 8.01
CA LYS A 42 -6.15 2.74 7.44
C LYS A 42 -5.53 2.01 6.24
N ALA A 43 -5.70 0.69 6.16
CA ALA A 43 -5.23 -0.07 5.00
C ALA A 43 -6.05 0.29 3.75
N LEU A 44 -5.44 0.19 2.57
CA LEU A 44 -6.13 0.47 1.30
C LEU A 44 -7.28 -0.52 1.03
N THR A 45 -7.18 -1.75 1.54
CA THR A 45 -8.28 -2.74 1.49
C THR A 45 -9.52 -2.28 2.25
N ASP A 46 -9.35 -1.45 3.28
CA ASP A 46 -10.41 -1.02 4.19
C ASP A 46 -10.85 0.43 3.90
N LEU A 47 -10.22 1.07 2.91
CA LEU A 47 -10.49 2.44 2.51
C LEU A 47 -11.76 2.53 1.69
N ALA A 48 -12.67 3.42 2.08
CA ALA A 48 -13.95 3.64 1.43
C ALA A 48 -14.02 5.02 0.75
N ILE A 49 -14.90 5.15 -0.24
CA ILE A 49 -15.30 6.46 -0.76
C ILE A 49 -15.89 7.29 0.39
N GLY A 50 -15.49 8.55 0.49
CA GLY A 50 -15.86 9.47 1.56
C GLY A 50 -14.89 9.48 2.75
N ASP A 51 -14.02 8.46 2.89
CA ASP A 51 -12.95 8.52 3.89
C ASP A 51 -12.03 9.71 3.59
N ARG A 52 -11.60 10.41 4.65
CA ARG A 52 -10.65 11.51 4.51
C ARG A 52 -9.23 10.99 4.73
N VAL A 53 -8.35 11.28 3.78
CA VAL A 53 -6.95 10.86 3.78
C VAL A 53 -6.03 12.06 3.68
N LEU A 54 -4.83 11.95 4.25
CA LEU A 54 -3.82 13.00 4.18
C LEU A 54 -3.33 13.14 2.74
N THR A 55 -3.43 14.34 2.19
CA THR A 55 -3.01 14.67 0.83
C THR A 55 -2.14 15.91 0.81
N MET A 56 -1.34 16.05 -0.25
CA MET A 56 -0.72 17.34 -0.60
C MET A 56 -1.67 18.13 -1.49
N GLN A 57 -2.19 19.23 -0.95
CA GLN A 57 -3.09 20.13 -1.66
C GLN A 57 -2.35 20.93 -2.75
N SER A 58 -3.12 21.61 -3.62
CA SER A 58 -2.57 22.50 -4.65
C SER A 58 -1.73 23.65 -4.09
N SER A 59 -2.01 24.06 -2.84
CA SER A 59 -1.23 25.05 -2.08
C SER A 59 0.16 24.56 -1.66
N GLY A 60 0.45 23.26 -1.83
CA GLY A 60 1.65 22.61 -1.29
C GLY A 60 1.55 22.24 0.18
N LYS A 61 0.46 22.61 0.86
CA LYS A 61 0.20 22.24 2.25
C LYS A 61 -0.39 20.84 2.35
N LEU A 62 -0.13 20.20 3.47
CA LEU A 62 -0.79 18.95 3.82
C LEU A 62 -2.17 19.22 4.41
N GLY A 63 -3.12 18.35 4.09
CA GLY A 63 -4.46 18.42 4.67
C GLY A 63 -5.28 17.17 4.36
N PHE A 64 -6.41 17.01 5.05
CA PHE A 64 -7.27 15.83 4.86
C PHE A 64 -8.34 16.05 3.78
N SER A 65 -8.32 15.21 2.75
CA SER A 65 -9.20 15.28 1.58
C SER A 65 -10.06 14.02 1.43
N PRO A 66 -11.34 14.11 1.07
CA PRO A 66 -12.18 12.94 0.87
C PRO A 66 -11.74 12.13 -0.36
N VAL A 67 -11.76 10.81 -0.23
CA VAL A 67 -11.65 9.87 -1.35
C VAL A 67 -12.95 9.94 -2.17
N LEU A 68 -12.84 10.24 -3.45
CA LEU A 68 -13.98 10.37 -4.36
C LEU A 68 -14.28 9.05 -5.08
N MET A 69 -13.24 8.36 -5.53
CA MET A 69 -13.33 7.08 -6.23
C MET A 69 -11.98 6.36 -6.26
N PHE A 70 -11.97 5.13 -6.80
CA PHE A 70 -10.75 4.41 -7.16
C PHE A 70 -10.64 4.36 -8.69
N LEU A 71 -9.58 4.93 -9.25
CA LEU A 71 -9.28 4.89 -10.68
C LEU A 71 -8.95 3.48 -11.17
N ASP A 72 -8.43 2.67 -10.26
CA ASP A 72 -8.18 1.25 -10.47
C ASP A 72 -8.30 0.50 -9.16
N ILE A 73 -8.95 -0.66 -9.21
CA ILE A 73 -9.09 -1.55 -8.05
C ILE A 73 -9.18 -3.01 -8.51
N ASN A 74 -8.31 -3.86 -7.97
CA ASN A 74 -8.43 -5.31 -8.05
C ASN A 74 -7.76 -5.92 -6.82
N PRO A 75 -8.53 -6.38 -5.83
CA PRO A 75 -7.99 -6.86 -4.54
C PRO A 75 -7.17 -8.15 -4.64
N ASP A 76 -7.46 -9.02 -5.61
CA ASP A 76 -6.94 -10.40 -5.63
C ASP A 76 -5.79 -10.60 -6.61
N SER A 77 -5.48 -9.61 -7.45
CA SER A 77 -4.44 -9.73 -8.45
C SER A 77 -3.03 -9.54 -7.85
N PRO A 78 -2.14 -10.54 -7.94
CA PRO A 78 -0.73 -10.36 -7.60
C PRO A 78 -0.01 -9.61 -8.72
N ARG A 79 0.85 -8.65 -8.36
CA ARG A 79 1.69 -7.91 -9.32
C ARG A 79 3.07 -7.60 -8.74
N THR A 80 3.98 -7.24 -9.62
CA THR A 80 5.29 -6.69 -9.25
C THR A 80 5.16 -5.20 -8.95
N PHE A 81 5.66 -4.80 -7.79
CA PHE A 81 5.77 -3.43 -7.31
C PHE A 81 7.26 -3.08 -7.09
N ILE A 82 7.54 -1.80 -6.88
CA ILE A 82 8.81 -1.31 -6.36
C ILE A 82 8.61 -0.95 -4.88
N GLU A 83 9.39 -1.54 -3.98
CA GLU A 83 9.54 -1.09 -2.59
C GLU A 83 10.70 -0.10 -2.53
N LEU A 84 10.38 1.16 -2.25
CA LEU A 84 11.33 2.20 -1.87
C LEU A 84 11.48 2.20 -0.36
N VAL A 85 12.71 2.23 0.13
CA VAL A 85 13.04 2.42 1.54
C VAL A 85 13.83 3.70 1.66
N THR A 86 13.42 4.60 2.55
CA THR A 86 14.11 5.86 2.80
C THR A 86 15.11 5.73 3.94
N GLY A 87 15.99 6.73 4.12
CA GLY A 87 16.96 6.80 5.22
C GLY A 87 16.32 6.78 6.60
N SER A 88 15.09 7.29 6.74
CA SER A 88 14.29 7.21 7.98
C SER A 88 13.73 5.80 8.26
N GLY A 89 13.93 4.86 7.34
CA GLY A 89 13.37 3.50 7.41
C GLY A 89 11.90 3.40 6.98
N ARG A 90 11.30 4.49 6.50
CA ARG A 90 9.96 4.46 5.90
C ARG A 90 9.98 3.66 4.60
N LYS A 91 8.82 3.10 4.28
CA LYS A 91 8.65 2.26 3.11
C LYS A 91 7.48 2.74 2.28
N LEU A 92 7.67 2.72 0.97
CA LEU A 92 6.64 3.02 0.00
C LEU A 92 6.66 1.93 -1.06
N THR A 93 5.53 1.25 -1.28
CA THR A 93 5.40 0.19 -2.28
C THR A 93 4.36 0.58 -3.31
N LEU A 94 4.75 0.60 -4.58
CA LEU A 94 3.97 1.18 -5.68
C LEU A 94 4.32 0.56 -7.03
N THR A 95 3.47 0.71 -8.04
CA THR A 95 3.75 0.16 -9.37
C THR A 95 4.95 0.84 -10.03
N PRO A 96 5.71 0.15 -10.91
CA PRO A 96 6.85 0.73 -11.64
C PRO A 96 6.54 2.04 -12.39
N SER A 97 5.29 2.22 -12.84
CA SER A 97 4.79 3.38 -13.56
C SER A 97 4.20 4.50 -12.70
N HIS A 98 4.18 4.35 -11.38
CA HIS A 98 3.69 5.41 -10.49
C HIS A 98 4.67 6.60 -10.51
N LEU A 99 4.16 7.82 -10.48
CA LEU A 99 5.01 9.03 -10.47
C LEU A 99 5.40 9.41 -9.04
N ILE A 100 6.69 9.57 -8.80
CA ILE A 100 7.26 10.02 -7.53
C ILE A 100 7.94 11.37 -7.74
N TYR A 101 7.74 12.28 -6.79
CA TYR A 101 8.42 13.57 -6.79
C TYR A 101 9.80 13.43 -6.16
N VAL A 102 10.83 13.66 -6.98
CA VAL A 102 12.23 13.76 -6.56
C VAL A 102 12.58 15.22 -6.41
N VAL A 103 13.23 15.56 -5.29
CA VAL A 103 13.81 16.88 -5.09
C VAL A 103 15.19 16.89 -5.69
N SER A 104 15.46 17.91 -6.50
CA SER A 104 16.76 18.12 -7.12
C SER A 104 17.18 19.55 -6.87
N ASP A 105 18.31 19.74 -6.18
CA ASP A 105 18.88 21.06 -5.94
C ASP A 105 19.74 21.59 -7.10
N THR A 106 19.90 20.84 -8.18
CA THR A 106 20.89 21.21 -9.19
C THR A 106 20.43 20.87 -10.59
N ASN A 107 21.11 21.50 -11.56
CA ASN A 107 21.11 21.20 -12.99
C ASN A 107 21.60 19.77 -13.29
N ASP A 108 21.24 18.75 -12.49
CA ASP A 108 21.56 17.36 -12.73
C ASP A 108 20.90 16.94 -14.06
N PRO A 109 21.68 16.81 -15.16
CA PRO A 109 21.12 16.54 -16.47
C PRO A 109 20.41 15.19 -16.52
N ASP A 110 20.74 14.30 -15.60
CA ASP A 110 20.24 12.94 -15.50
C ASP A 110 18.84 12.91 -14.86
N ILE A 111 18.55 13.82 -13.93
CA ILE A 111 17.20 14.02 -13.37
C ILE A 111 16.37 14.83 -14.35
N VAL A 112 16.91 15.94 -14.86
CA VAL A 112 16.23 16.82 -15.83
C VAL A 112 15.75 16.06 -17.07
N LYS A 113 16.55 15.14 -17.62
CA LYS A 113 16.15 14.28 -18.76
C LYS A 113 15.04 13.29 -18.43
N ARG A 114 14.89 12.88 -17.17
CA ARG A 114 14.00 11.78 -16.75
C ARG A 114 12.62 12.25 -16.27
N GLY A 115 12.50 13.48 -15.79
CA GLY A 115 11.24 13.94 -15.23
C GLY A 115 10.36 14.76 -16.18
N PHE A 116 9.07 14.71 -15.90
CA PHE A 116 8.02 15.17 -16.80
C PHE A 116 7.46 16.55 -16.43
N PHE A 117 7.51 16.91 -15.15
CA PHE A 117 6.89 18.13 -14.61
C PHE A 117 7.74 18.71 -13.49
N HIS A 118 7.98 20.02 -13.52
CA HIS A 118 8.66 20.76 -12.44
C HIS A 118 7.62 21.47 -11.58
N THR A 119 7.75 21.37 -10.25
CA THR A 119 6.89 22.08 -9.30
C THR A 119 7.71 22.58 -8.11
N ARG A 120 7.34 23.74 -7.55
CA ARG A 120 7.95 24.24 -6.31
C ARG A 120 7.13 23.74 -5.14
N VAL A 121 7.79 23.08 -4.18
CA VAL A 121 7.12 22.53 -2.99
C VAL A 121 7.69 23.21 -1.75
N PRO A 122 6.84 23.71 -0.84
CA PRO A 122 7.30 24.16 0.47
C PRO A 122 7.75 22.93 1.29
N VAL A 123 8.98 22.98 1.79
CA VAL A 123 9.61 21.92 2.57
C VAL A 123 9.99 22.50 3.94
N ASN A 124 9.84 21.69 4.99
CA ASN A 124 10.32 22.06 6.31
C ASN A 124 11.85 21.95 6.39
N LYS A 125 12.51 22.99 6.91
CA LYS A 125 13.93 22.93 7.25
C LYS A 125 14.12 21.95 8.41
N ASN A 126 14.89 20.88 8.18
CA ASN A 126 15.45 20.09 9.27
C ASN A 126 16.45 20.99 10.00
N THR A 127 16.05 21.57 11.12
CA THR A 127 17.00 22.23 12.02
C THR A 127 17.76 21.12 12.73
N GLU A 128 18.91 20.73 12.17
CA GLU A 128 19.91 20.03 12.95
C GLU A 128 20.34 21.00 14.06
N ASN A 129 20.07 20.63 15.31
CA ASN A 129 20.50 21.39 16.47
C ASN A 129 22.03 21.50 16.41
N GLU A 130 22.55 22.67 16.05
CA GLU A 130 23.95 23.00 16.30
C GLU A 130 24.19 22.86 17.81
N VAL A 131 25.18 22.03 18.14
CA VAL A 131 25.62 21.74 19.50
C VAL A 131 25.98 23.06 20.19
N ASP A 132 25.33 23.32 21.33
CA ASP A 132 25.54 24.49 22.18
C ASP A 132 27.04 24.70 22.49
N ASP A 133 27.62 25.76 21.92
CA ASP A 133 28.89 26.34 22.39
C ASP A 133 28.59 27.16 23.66
N PRO A 134 29.08 26.75 24.85
CA PRO A 134 28.61 27.27 26.13
C PRO A 134 29.06 28.71 26.45
N ASP A 135 29.81 29.38 25.57
CA ASP A 135 30.43 30.69 25.86
C ASP A 135 29.77 31.91 25.19
N GLN A 136 28.52 31.79 24.70
CA GLN A 136 27.77 32.94 24.18
C GLN A 136 26.54 33.31 25.02
N HIS A 137 26.64 34.49 25.66
CA HIS A 137 25.58 35.16 26.41
C HIS A 137 24.26 35.29 25.63
N PRO A 138 23.09 35.18 26.29
CA PRO A 138 21.81 34.93 25.62
C PRO A 138 21.33 36.17 24.86
N LYS A 139 21.26 36.07 23.53
CA LYS A 139 20.48 37.02 22.73
C LYS A 139 19.03 36.52 22.67
N ASN A 140 18.12 37.40 23.12
CA ASN A 140 16.65 37.29 23.15
C ASN A 140 16.03 36.14 22.31
N PRO A 141 15.06 35.39 22.86
CA PRO A 141 14.32 34.41 22.09
C PRO A 141 13.48 35.15 21.03
N LYS A 142 13.96 35.14 19.79
CA LYS A 142 13.12 35.49 18.65
C LYS A 142 12.12 34.35 18.50
N PHE A 143 10.84 34.62 18.71
CA PHE A 143 9.75 33.75 18.27
C PHE A 143 9.95 33.48 16.77
N GLY A 144 10.52 32.32 16.45
CA GLY A 144 10.87 31.93 15.09
C GLY A 144 9.60 31.73 14.27
N LYS A 145 9.41 32.55 13.24
CA LYS A 145 8.56 32.17 12.11
C LYS A 145 9.24 30.96 11.47
N SER A 146 8.54 29.84 11.34
CA SER A 146 9.02 28.70 10.57
C SER A 146 9.31 29.17 9.14
N GLU A 147 10.58 29.29 8.76
CA GLU A 147 10.95 29.64 7.39
C GLU A 147 10.69 28.44 6.48
N GLU A 148 9.57 28.48 5.75
CA GLU A 148 9.26 27.55 4.66
C GLU A 148 10.27 27.75 3.51
N GLU A 149 11.03 26.71 3.16
CA GLU A 149 11.93 26.72 2.01
C GLU A 149 11.24 26.11 0.79
N HIS A 150 11.33 26.74 -0.37
CA HIS A 150 10.76 26.21 -1.60
C HIS A 150 11.81 25.43 -2.39
N ARG A 151 11.73 24.11 -2.43
CA ARG A 151 12.60 23.27 -3.26
C ARG A 151 11.93 22.91 -4.59
N SER A 152 12.73 22.80 -5.65
CA SER A 152 12.27 22.29 -6.95
C SER A 152 12.15 20.78 -6.92
N ALA A 153 10.96 20.28 -7.24
CA ALA A 153 10.68 18.86 -7.36
C ALA A 153 10.26 18.49 -8.78
N GLN A 154 10.70 17.32 -9.23
CA GLN A 154 10.38 16.76 -10.53
C GLN A 154 9.68 15.41 -10.39
N ALA A 155 8.63 15.18 -11.17
CA ALA A 155 7.96 13.87 -11.21
C ALA A 155 8.69 12.90 -12.15
N ILE A 156 9.16 11.76 -11.61
CA ILE A 156 9.76 10.65 -12.38
C ILE A 156 8.99 9.34 -12.11
N PHE A 157 9.18 8.33 -12.96
CA PHE A 157 8.61 7.00 -12.68
C PHE A 157 9.34 6.31 -11.53
N ALA A 158 8.59 5.54 -10.75
CA ALA A 158 9.11 4.75 -9.64
C ALA A 158 10.24 3.78 -10.01
N ARG A 159 10.16 3.19 -11.21
CA ARG A 159 11.20 2.31 -11.74
C ARG A 159 12.55 3.00 -11.98
N ASP A 160 12.53 4.33 -12.09
CA ASP A 160 13.70 5.16 -12.36
C ASP A 160 14.28 5.77 -11.07
N VAL A 161 13.62 5.59 -9.93
CA VAL A 161 14.12 5.99 -8.61
C VAL A 161 15.29 5.10 -8.20
N ARG A 162 16.38 5.71 -7.74
CA ARG A 162 17.61 5.02 -7.32
C ARG A 162 18.02 5.42 -5.91
N PRO A 163 18.81 4.58 -5.20
CA PRO A 163 19.43 4.97 -3.95
C PRO A 163 20.23 6.27 -4.10
N GLY A 164 20.18 7.13 -3.08
CA GLY A 164 20.81 8.45 -3.07
C GLY A 164 19.92 9.57 -3.62
N MET A 165 18.85 9.27 -4.36
CA MET A 165 17.87 10.29 -4.76
C MET A 165 17.08 10.79 -3.56
N GLU A 166 16.70 12.05 -3.57
CA GLU A 166 15.86 12.67 -2.54
C GLU A 166 14.41 12.69 -3.00
N ILE A 167 13.48 12.13 -2.21
CA ILE A 167 12.05 12.14 -2.52
C ILE A 167 11.26 12.98 -1.53
N LEU A 168 10.14 13.54 -1.98
CA LEU A 168 9.19 14.20 -1.10
C LEU A 168 8.34 13.18 -0.34
N SER A 169 8.09 13.46 0.93
CA SER A 169 7.45 12.53 1.84
C SER A 169 6.70 13.29 2.94
N ALA A 170 5.44 12.92 3.19
CA ALA A 170 4.62 13.52 4.26
C ALA A 170 4.54 12.54 5.43
N THR A 171 4.75 12.97 6.68
CA THR A 171 4.56 12.09 7.86
C THR A 171 3.22 12.30 8.53
N ASP A 172 2.83 13.55 8.70
CA ASP A 172 1.56 13.97 9.26
C ASP A 172 1.23 15.40 8.80
N GLU A 173 0.04 15.88 9.14
CA GLU A 173 -0.41 17.22 8.75
C GLU A 173 0.44 18.36 9.34
N LYS A 174 1.06 18.16 10.52
CA LYS A 174 1.83 19.18 11.25
C LYS A 174 3.29 19.23 10.80
N SER A 175 3.84 18.10 10.37
CA SER A 175 5.23 17.95 9.97
C SER A 175 5.54 18.53 8.61
N GLY A 176 4.54 18.97 7.85
CA GLY A 176 4.73 19.44 6.47
C GLY A 176 5.32 18.37 5.56
N MET A 177 5.75 18.79 4.37
CA MET A 177 6.51 17.94 3.45
C MET A 177 7.98 17.89 3.88
N ASN A 178 8.49 16.66 3.99
CA ASN A 178 9.88 16.36 4.29
C ASN A 178 10.58 15.86 3.03
N VAL A 179 11.91 16.06 3.00
CA VAL A 179 12.78 15.42 2.00
C VAL A 179 13.44 14.22 2.64
N GLU A 180 13.35 13.08 1.96
CA GLU A 180 13.94 11.84 2.43
C GLU A 180 14.85 11.24 1.35
N THR A 181 16.09 10.94 1.72
CA THR A 181 17.00 10.19 0.84
C THR A 181 16.53 8.76 0.70
N VAL A 182 16.48 8.26 -0.53
CA VAL A 182 16.19 6.86 -0.85
C VAL A 182 17.41 6.01 -0.46
N ALA A 183 17.23 5.12 0.51
CA ALA A 183 18.25 4.16 0.92
C ALA A 183 18.27 2.92 0.01
N SER A 184 17.10 2.46 -0.47
CA SER A 184 17.03 1.35 -1.42
C SER A 184 15.77 1.40 -2.29
N ALA A 185 15.85 0.81 -3.48
CA ALA A 185 14.72 0.59 -4.37
C ALA A 185 14.81 -0.83 -4.94
N LYS A 186 13.77 -1.65 -4.74
CA LYS A 186 13.80 -3.06 -5.19
C LYS A 186 12.42 -3.57 -5.64
N PRO A 187 12.37 -4.49 -6.60
CA PRO A 187 11.11 -5.14 -6.96
C PRO A 187 10.61 -6.05 -5.84
N VAL A 188 9.29 -6.04 -5.59
CA VAL A 188 8.61 -6.92 -4.63
C VAL A 188 7.30 -7.43 -5.21
N LEU A 189 6.90 -8.65 -4.84
CA LEU A 189 5.55 -9.16 -5.12
C LEU A 189 4.60 -8.80 -3.97
N ALA A 190 3.46 -8.25 -4.35
CA ALA A 190 2.34 -7.96 -3.47
C ALA A 190 1.00 -8.20 -4.19
N THR A 191 -0.08 -8.27 -3.41
CA THR A 191 -1.43 -8.57 -3.88
C THR A 191 -2.33 -7.36 -3.66
N GLY A 192 -3.27 -7.19 -4.58
CA GLY A 192 -4.17 -6.06 -4.60
C GLY A 192 -3.52 -4.87 -5.31
N PHE A 193 -4.27 -4.14 -6.12
CA PHE A 193 -3.85 -2.82 -6.57
C PHE A 193 -4.99 -1.83 -6.43
N TYR A 194 -4.67 -0.67 -5.86
CA TYR A 194 -5.60 0.39 -5.52
C TYR A 194 -5.03 1.72 -6.00
N ALA A 195 -5.85 2.53 -6.66
CA ALA A 195 -5.49 3.89 -7.10
C ALA A 195 -6.57 4.88 -6.64
N PRO A 196 -6.54 5.33 -5.36
CA PRO A 196 -7.52 6.28 -4.86
C PRO A 196 -7.37 7.65 -5.55
N LEU A 197 -8.49 8.27 -5.86
CA LEU A 197 -8.59 9.66 -6.31
C LEU A 197 -9.30 10.47 -5.22
N THR A 198 -8.67 11.56 -4.79
CA THR A 198 -9.22 12.50 -3.81
C THR A 198 -9.67 13.78 -4.48
N ALA A 199 -10.35 14.66 -3.72
CA ALA A 199 -10.73 15.99 -4.23
C ALA A 199 -9.50 16.86 -4.60
N ASP A 200 -8.35 16.62 -3.97
CA ASP A 200 -7.07 17.27 -4.30
C ASP A 200 -6.26 16.49 -5.36
N GLY A 201 -6.86 15.48 -6.00
CA GLY A 201 -6.22 14.63 -7.00
C GLY A 201 -5.60 13.37 -6.41
N THR A 202 -4.44 12.95 -6.94
CA THR A 202 -3.83 11.64 -6.66
C THR A 202 -2.68 11.68 -5.64
N ARG A 203 -2.39 12.85 -5.06
CA ARG A 203 -1.26 13.06 -4.14
C ARG A 203 -1.63 12.67 -2.70
N VAL A 204 -1.67 11.37 -2.45
CA VAL A 204 -2.05 10.80 -1.15
C VAL A 204 -0.80 10.33 -0.39
N ASP A 205 -0.72 10.64 0.91
CA ASP A 205 0.27 10.01 1.78
C ASP A 205 -0.06 8.53 1.93
N ILE A 206 0.81 7.68 1.39
CA ILE A 206 0.70 6.24 1.44
C ILE A 206 2.01 5.67 1.97
N ARG A 207 1.90 4.71 2.89
CA ARG A 207 3.04 4.03 3.49
C ARG A 207 2.85 2.52 3.44
N SER A 208 3.94 1.79 3.28
CA SER A 208 3.95 0.34 3.45
C SER A 208 4.33 -0.03 4.87
N THR A 209 3.68 -1.04 5.41
CA THR A 209 4.00 -1.61 6.73
C THR A 209 5.03 -2.73 6.58
N LYS A 210 5.74 -3.06 7.67
CA LYS A 210 6.55 -4.28 7.72
C LYS A 210 5.60 -5.46 7.53
N LYS A 211 5.84 -6.33 6.53
CA LYS A 211 5.08 -7.58 6.38
C LYS A 211 5.06 -8.30 7.73
N ALA A 212 3.87 -8.51 8.31
CA ALA A 212 3.72 -9.45 9.41
C ALA A 212 4.19 -10.82 8.89
N LYS A 213 5.14 -11.44 9.58
CA LYS A 213 5.57 -12.82 9.27
C LYS A 213 4.36 -13.73 9.43
N ARG A 214 3.66 -14.04 8.34
CA ARG A 214 2.65 -15.11 8.35
C ARG A 214 3.41 -16.41 8.58
N LYS A 215 3.32 -16.97 9.80
CA LYS A 215 3.71 -18.37 10.05
C LYS A 215 2.73 -19.25 9.27
N PHE A 216 3.13 -19.70 8.09
CA PHE A 216 2.46 -20.83 7.43
C PHE A 216 2.79 -22.08 8.23
N GLY A 217 1.94 -22.44 9.19
CA GLY A 217 1.99 -23.73 9.86
C GLY A 217 1.38 -24.79 8.94
N PHE A 218 2.23 -25.53 8.24
CA PHE A 218 1.83 -26.81 7.63
C PHE A 218 1.64 -27.81 8.78
N ASN A 219 0.41 -28.14 9.13
CA ASN A 219 0.10 -29.19 10.09
C ASN A 219 0.17 -30.55 9.38
N SER A 220 1.32 -31.20 9.43
CA SER A 220 1.49 -32.58 9.01
C SER A 220 1.63 -33.48 10.23
N ASN A 221 0.52 -33.93 10.81
CA ASN A 221 0.52 -35.04 11.76
C ASN A 221 -0.63 -35.99 11.46
N SER A 222 -0.39 -36.94 10.55
CA SER A 222 -1.10 -38.21 10.54
C SER A 222 -0.12 -39.34 10.26
N ARG A 223 0.55 -39.79 11.32
CA ARG A 223 1.16 -41.12 11.43
C ARG A 223 1.01 -41.59 12.88
N LYS A 224 0.07 -42.50 13.09
CA LYS A 224 0.16 -43.47 14.20
C LYS A 224 -0.07 -44.85 13.61
N THR A 225 0.95 -45.68 13.70
CA THR A 225 0.94 -47.11 13.40
C THR A 225 1.09 -47.90 14.71
N HIS A 226 0.44 -49.07 14.72
CA HIS A 226 0.53 -50.21 15.65
C HIS A 226 -0.02 -50.00 17.07
N LYS A 227 -0.78 -50.95 17.66
CA LYS A 227 -0.43 -52.37 17.80
C LYS A 227 -1.65 -53.20 18.23
N THR A 228 -1.70 -54.41 17.71
CA THR A 228 -2.66 -55.50 17.92
C THR A 228 -2.54 -56.15 19.31
N ARG A 229 -3.66 -56.66 19.85
CA ARG A 229 -3.69 -57.75 20.85
C ARG A 229 -5.07 -58.46 20.80
N ASN A 230 -5.06 -59.71 20.32
CA ASN A 230 -6.07 -60.76 20.57
C ASN A 230 -5.97 -61.19 22.06
N GLU A 231 -6.93 -61.79 22.76
CA GLU A 231 -8.20 -62.48 22.49
C GLU A 231 -8.92 -62.65 23.87
N GLU A 232 -10.13 -63.21 23.86
CA GLU A 232 -10.76 -64.05 24.91
C GLU A 232 -12.10 -63.53 25.50
N GLU A 233 -13.19 -64.10 24.97
CA GLU A 233 -14.57 -64.21 25.50
C GLU A 233 -14.66 -65.53 26.34
N PRO A 234 -15.72 -65.91 27.13
CA PRO A 234 -17.15 -65.66 26.83
C PRO A 234 -18.17 -65.59 28.03
N ARG A 235 -19.47 -65.38 27.69
CA ARG A 235 -20.74 -65.73 28.41
C ARG A 235 -21.10 -64.87 29.67
N GLN A 236 -22.35 -64.47 30.01
CA GLN A 236 -23.75 -64.81 29.65
C GLN A 236 -24.74 -63.73 30.21
N HIS A 237 -25.91 -63.60 29.56
CA HIS A 237 -27.26 -63.18 30.02
C HIS A 237 -27.49 -62.12 31.13
N THR A 238 -28.25 -61.05 30.84
CA THR A 238 -29.69 -60.86 31.15
C THR A 238 -30.18 -59.42 30.82
N GLU A 239 -31.22 -59.31 30.00
CA GLU A 239 -32.24 -58.21 29.95
C GLU A 239 -33.08 -58.21 31.27
N PRO A 240 -33.94 -57.21 31.63
CA PRO A 240 -34.66 -56.26 30.77
C PRO A 240 -34.91 -54.82 31.33
N SER A 241 -35.58 -53.99 30.52
CA SER A 241 -36.75 -53.14 30.88
C SER A 241 -36.65 -51.62 30.68
N GLU A 242 -37.49 -51.17 29.74
CA GLU A 242 -37.94 -49.83 29.36
C GLU A 242 -38.38 -48.90 30.51
N ARG A 243 -38.11 -47.59 30.39
CA ARG A 243 -39.19 -46.57 30.57
C ARG A 243 -38.90 -45.18 29.97
N LYS A 244 -39.64 -44.92 28.90
CA LYS A 244 -40.42 -43.72 28.52
C LYS A 244 -39.78 -42.32 28.57
N GLN A 245 -39.64 -41.78 27.36
CA GLN A 245 -39.59 -40.36 27.01
C GLN A 245 -40.93 -39.65 27.33
N HIS A 246 -40.87 -38.40 27.78
CA HIS A 246 -41.99 -37.45 27.79
C HIS A 246 -41.59 -36.17 27.02
N PRO A 247 -42.45 -35.62 26.15
CA PRO A 247 -42.18 -34.40 25.37
C PRO A 247 -42.50 -33.10 26.13
N PRO A 248 -41.99 -31.93 25.68
CA PRO A 248 -42.15 -30.65 26.37
C PRO A 248 -43.54 -30.00 26.12
N PRO A 249 -44.05 -29.15 27.06
CA PRO A 249 -45.32 -28.45 26.89
C PRO A 249 -45.19 -27.17 26.03
N ALA A 250 -46.28 -26.88 25.31
CA ALA A 250 -46.45 -25.77 24.37
C ALA A 250 -46.84 -24.43 25.03
N LEU A 251 -46.58 -23.35 24.29
CA LEU A 251 -46.93 -21.94 24.52
C LEU A 251 -48.39 -21.69 24.95
N GLN A 252 -48.59 -20.67 25.81
CA GLN A 252 -49.64 -19.66 25.62
C GLN A 252 -49.13 -18.27 26.00
N LEU A 253 -49.21 -17.34 25.04
CA LEU A 253 -49.20 -15.89 25.29
C LEU A 253 -50.52 -15.47 25.93
N ARG A 254 -50.46 -14.55 26.88
CA ARG A 254 -51.49 -13.56 27.18
C ARG A 254 -50.84 -12.20 27.31
#